data_AF-A0A0S7YJM5-F1
#
_entry.id   AF-A0A0S7YJM5-F1
#
_cell.length_a   1.000
_cell.length_b   1.000
_cell.length_c   1.000
_cell.angle_alpha   90.00
_cell.angle_beta   90.00
_cell.angle_gamma   90.00
#
_symmetry.space_group_name_H-M   'P 1'
#
loop_
_entity.id
_entity.type
_entity.pdbx_description
1 polymer ?
#
loop_
_entity_poly.entity_id
_entity_poly.type
_entity_poly.pdbx_seq_one_letter_code
_entity_poly.pdbx_strand_id
1 'polypeptide(L)'
;AESLIRGEYDQDPAYQALVIESGLDLKQRWQQLHAICRRLEVMAHKQLRKVAFNEKETYFLNDFGFALAAVMLYGGDSYRRPRDDAPAAFTYFFDPRSKKHLHAAVARPREIIVAYPTDGRYLICRGAVLPYYEFIATTDLSDELWRRRLDSDERPSPLRWLDPVMQSGDPVKSWRRIGTPKQGATPAVQ
;
A
#
# COMPACT_ATOMS: atom_id res chain seq x y z
N ALA A 1 -11.70 3.35 24.67
CA ALA A 1 -11.26 2.16 23.91
C ALA A 1 -12.38 1.62 23.02
N GLU A 2 -13.60 1.39 23.54
CA GLU A 2 -14.75 1.05 22.67
C GLU A 2 -15.18 2.19 21.73
N SER A 3 -15.10 3.44 22.18
CA SER A 3 -15.38 4.62 21.35
C SER A 3 -14.49 4.68 20.09
N LEU A 4 -13.20 4.30 20.22
CA LEU A 4 -12.18 4.13 19.15
C LEU A 4 -12.53 3.11 18.06
N ILE A 5 -13.50 2.24 18.33
CA ILE A 5 -13.93 1.21 17.37
C ILE A 5 -15.26 1.62 16.71
N ARG A 6 -16.04 2.50 17.35
CA ARG A 6 -17.39 2.89 16.91
C ARG A 6 -17.47 4.19 16.11
N GLY A 7 -16.39 4.96 16.00
CA GLY A 7 -16.41 6.21 15.24
C GLY A 7 -17.02 7.40 15.97
N GLU A 8 -17.22 7.32 17.29
CA GLU A 8 -17.98 8.29 18.09
C GLU A 8 -17.17 9.54 18.51
N TYR A 9 -16.02 9.81 17.89
CA TYR A 9 -15.11 10.94 18.24
C TYR A 9 -15.64 12.29 17.82
N ASP A 10 -16.55 12.32 16.84
CA ASP A 10 -17.11 13.55 16.32
C ASP A 10 -17.82 14.38 17.39
N GLN A 11 -18.11 13.81 18.57
CA GLN A 11 -18.78 14.50 19.68
C GLN A 11 -17.91 14.60 20.94
N ASP A 12 -16.65 14.13 20.93
CA ASP A 12 -15.75 14.25 22.09
C ASP A 12 -15.25 15.71 22.20
N PRO A 13 -15.56 16.43 23.29
CA PRO A 13 -15.18 17.84 23.44
C PRO A 13 -13.66 18.06 23.44
N ALA A 14 -12.88 17.10 23.93
CA ALA A 14 -11.42 17.21 23.95
C ALA A 14 -10.84 17.03 22.54
N TYR A 15 -11.41 16.11 21.75
CA TYR A 15 -11.02 15.93 20.35
C TYR A 15 -11.41 17.13 19.49
N GLN A 16 -12.64 17.64 19.65
CA GLN A 16 -13.08 18.85 18.95
C GLN A 16 -12.22 20.06 19.31
N ALA A 17 -11.89 20.25 20.60
CA ALA A 17 -11.00 21.32 21.03
C ALA A 17 -9.61 21.18 20.38
N LEU A 18 -9.05 19.96 20.30
CA LEU A 18 -7.76 19.71 19.67
C LEU A 18 -7.77 20.02 18.16
N VAL A 19 -8.85 19.66 17.45
CA VAL A 19 -9.04 19.95 16.02
C VAL A 19 -9.19 21.47 15.78
N ILE A 20 -9.93 22.16 16.65
CA ILE A 20 -10.14 23.61 16.58
C ILE A 20 -8.83 24.36 16.88
N GLU A 21 -8.12 24.02 17.96
CA GLU A 21 -6.87 24.65 18.37
C GLU A 21 -5.74 24.44 17.36
N SER A 22 -5.72 23.29 16.69
CA SER A 22 -4.74 22.99 15.64
C SER A 22 -5.05 23.66 14.29
N GLY A 23 -6.21 24.34 14.15
CA GLY A 23 -6.67 24.92 12.88
C GLY A 23 -6.86 23.87 11.77
N LEU A 24 -7.04 22.60 12.14
CA LEU A 24 -7.16 21.51 11.19
C LEU A 24 -8.58 21.46 10.61
N ASP A 25 -8.74 21.88 9.36
CA ASP A 25 -10.00 21.67 8.63
C ASP A 25 -10.07 20.24 8.05
N LEU A 26 -10.69 19.33 8.80
CA LEU A 26 -10.92 17.95 8.34
C LEU A 26 -11.81 17.88 7.11
N LYS A 27 -12.79 18.79 6.96
CA LYS A 27 -13.68 18.82 5.80
C LYS A 27 -12.88 19.13 4.53
N GLN A 28 -11.96 20.08 4.60
CA GLN A 28 -11.05 20.38 3.48
C GLN A 28 -10.21 19.15 3.11
N ARG A 29 -9.67 18.42 4.10
CA ARG A 29 -8.86 17.21 3.86
C ARG A 29 -9.69 16.10 3.19
N TRP A 30 -10.92 15.88 3.64
CA TRP A 30 -11.84 14.92 3.02
C TRP A 30 -12.19 15.31 1.57
N GLN A 31 -12.40 16.60 1.30
CA GLN A 31 -12.63 17.09 -0.05
C GLN A 31 -11.41 16.88 -0.96
N GLN A 32 -10.19 17.10 -0.43
CA GLN A 32 -8.96 16.82 -1.15
C GLN A 32 -8.81 15.32 -1.48
N LEU A 33 -9.06 14.45 -0.51
CA LEU A 33 -9.04 13.00 -0.72
C LEU A 33 -10.03 12.58 -1.81
N HIS A 34 -11.26 13.11 -1.74
CA HIS A 34 -12.29 12.84 -2.75
C HIS A 34 -11.82 13.26 -4.16
N ALA A 35 -11.24 14.44 -4.30
CA ALA A 35 -10.74 14.94 -5.57
C ALA A 35 -9.60 14.06 -6.13
N ILE A 36 -8.66 13.63 -5.27
CA ILE A 36 -7.59 12.70 -5.64
C ILE A 36 -8.17 11.38 -6.15
N CYS A 37 -9.08 10.77 -5.39
CA CYS A 37 -9.71 9.49 -5.75
C CYS A 37 -10.46 9.58 -7.09
N ARG A 38 -11.27 10.63 -7.28
CA ARG A 38 -12.01 10.83 -8.55
C ARG A 38 -11.07 11.01 -9.74
N ARG A 39 -9.95 11.72 -9.55
CA ARG A 39 -8.97 11.89 -10.61
C ARG A 39 -8.25 10.58 -10.95
N LEU A 40 -7.83 9.82 -9.94
CA LEU A 40 -7.22 8.50 -10.13
C LEU A 40 -8.18 7.51 -10.81
N GLU A 41 -9.47 7.53 -10.46
CA GLU A 41 -10.52 6.72 -11.11
C GLU A 41 -10.62 7.01 -12.62
N VAL A 42 -10.70 8.29 -13.00
CA VAL A 42 -10.75 8.70 -14.41
C VAL A 42 -9.49 8.23 -15.17
N MET A 43 -8.33 8.34 -14.53
CA MET A 43 -7.05 7.92 -15.12
C MET A 43 -6.95 6.40 -15.24
N ALA A 44 -7.40 5.64 -14.24
CA ALA A 44 -7.48 4.18 -14.31
C ALA A 44 -8.38 3.75 -15.47
N HIS A 45 -9.52 4.42 -15.65
CA HIS A 45 -10.42 4.22 -16.78
C HIS A 45 -9.77 4.51 -18.14
N LYS A 46 -8.93 5.53 -18.25
CA LYS A 46 -8.13 5.79 -19.47
C LYS A 46 -7.12 4.69 -19.73
N GLN A 47 -6.39 4.27 -18.69
CA GLN A 47 -5.40 3.20 -18.79
C GLN A 47 -6.03 1.88 -19.27
N LEU A 48 -7.18 1.50 -18.71
CA LEU A 48 -7.92 0.30 -19.12
C LEU A 48 -8.38 0.35 -20.59
N ARG A 49 -8.63 1.55 -21.13
CA ARG A 49 -8.98 1.77 -22.54
C ARG A 49 -7.76 2.00 -23.43
N LYS A 50 -6.54 1.86 -22.89
CA LYS A 50 -5.26 2.10 -23.58
C LYS A 50 -5.14 3.52 -24.17
N VAL A 51 -5.78 4.50 -23.52
CA VAL A 51 -5.68 5.91 -23.90
C VAL A 51 -4.49 6.52 -23.17
N ALA A 52 -3.58 7.15 -23.91
CA ALA A 52 -2.41 7.80 -23.34
C ALA A 52 -2.82 8.95 -22.39
N PHE A 53 -2.02 9.14 -21.34
CA PHE A 53 -2.16 10.30 -20.45
C PHE A 53 -1.63 11.56 -21.12
N ASN A 54 -2.26 12.68 -20.84
CA ASN A 54 -1.71 13.99 -21.20
C ASN A 54 -0.65 14.45 -20.19
N GLU A 55 -0.01 15.57 -20.47
CA GLU A 55 1.04 16.14 -19.61
C GLU A 55 0.55 16.47 -18.19
N LYS A 56 -0.66 17.05 -18.06
CA LYS A 56 -1.23 17.40 -16.74
C LYS A 56 -1.53 16.18 -15.88
N GLU A 57 -1.96 15.10 -16.52
CA GLU A 57 -2.20 13.80 -15.89
C GLU A 57 -0.89 13.15 -15.45
N THR A 58 0.13 13.19 -16.30
CA THR A 58 1.47 12.69 -15.98
C THR A 58 2.10 13.46 -14.81
N TYR A 59 2.02 14.79 -14.84
CA TYR A 59 2.48 15.65 -13.75
C TYR A 59 1.77 15.30 -12.43
N PHE A 60 0.45 15.10 -12.48
CA PHE A 60 -0.31 14.69 -11.30
C PHE A 60 0.14 13.33 -10.76
N LEU A 61 0.39 12.31 -11.61
CA LEU A 61 0.87 11.01 -11.14
C LEU A 61 2.24 11.09 -10.47
N ASN A 62 3.10 12.01 -10.89
CA ASN A 62 4.40 12.19 -10.27
C ASN A 62 4.31 12.87 -8.89
N ASP A 63 3.25 13.66 -8.64
CA ASP A 63 3.18 14.55 -7.49
C ASP A 63 2.07 14.21 -6.48
N PHE A 64 1.07 13.39 -6.87
CA PHE A 64 -0.11 13.14 -6.01
C PHE A 64 0.24 12.49 -4.67
N GLY A 65 1.41 11.83 -4.56
CA GLY A 65 1.91 11.29 -3.30
C GLY A 65 2.09 12.36 -2.22
N PHE A 66 2.55 13.57 -2.59
CA PHE A 66 2.63 14.70 -1.65
C PHE A 66 1.25 15.16 -1.19
N ALA A 67 0.28 15.21 -2.11
CA ALA A 67 -1.10 15.57 -1.78
C ALA A 67 -1.74 14.52 -0.86
N LEU A 68 -1.48 13.24 -1.10
CA LEU A 68 -1.96 12.15 -0.24
C LEU A 68 -1.31 12.19 1.15
N ALA A 69 0.00 12.43 1.23
CA ALA A 69 0.69 12.62 2.50
C ALA A 69 0.08 13.78 3.30
N ALA A 70 -0.20 14.92 2.64
CA ALA A 70 -0.86 16.04 3.29
C ALA A 70 -2.23 15.66 3.85
N VAL A 71 -3.06 14.91 3.11
CA VAL A 71 -4.35 14.38 3.60
C VAL A 71 -4.15 13.53 4.86
N MET A 72 -3.11 12.69 4.89
CA MET A 72 -2.74 11.84 6.02
C MET A 72 -2.07 12.60 7.18
N LEU A 73 -2.09 13.93 7.17
CA LEU A 73 -1.45 14.80 8.17
C LEU A 73 0.08 14.69 8.20
N TYR A 74 0.69 14.12 7.16
CA TYR A 74 2.13 14.15 6.93
C TYR A 74 2.51 15.46 6.24
N GLY A 75 3.03 16.40 7.02
CA GLY A 75 3.50 17.70 6.53
C GLY A 75 4.89 18.07 7.05
N GLY A 76 5.44 19.17 6.54
CA GLY A 76 6.74 19.70 6.98
C GLY A 76 7.86 18.67 6.94
N ASP A 77 8.60 18.57 8.04
CA ASP A 77 9.74 17.64 8.21
C ASP A 77 9.35 16.25 8.71
N SER A 78 8.09 15.83 8.56
CA SER A 78 7.62 14.50 9.01
C SER A 78 8.40 13.35 8.36
N TYR A 79 8.98 13.55 7.17
CA TYR A 79 9.88 12.58 6.52
C TYR A 79 11.20 12.35 7.31
N ARG A 80 11.63 13.29 8.17
CA ARG A 80 12.85 13.14 8.99
C ARG A 80 12.64 12.22 10.19
N ARG A 81 11.40 12.13 10.67
CA ARG A 81 10.99 11.29 11.81
C ARG A 81 9.61 10.70 11.51
N PRO A 82 9.50 9.80 10.52
CA PRO A 82 8.22 9.22 10.14
C PRO A 82 7.64 8.45 11.32
N ARG A 83 6.31 8.49 11.48
CA ARG A 83 5.63 7.62 12.45
C ARG A 83 5.59 6.22 11.86
N ASP A 84 5.76 5.21 12.72
CA ASP A 84 5.59 3.81 12.33
C ASP A 84 4.12 3.42 12.46
N ASP A 85 3.25 4.06 11.66
CA ASP A 85 1.80 3.83 11.66
C ASP A 85 1.33 2.95 10.48
N ALA A 86 2.26 2.55 9.61
CA ALA A 86 1.95 1.65 8.50
C ALA A 86 1.53 0.23 8.92
N PRO A 87 2.11 -0.38 9.99
CA PRO A 87 1.63 -1.67 10.45
C PRO A 87 0.25 -1.55 11.09
N ALA A 88 -0.71 -2.26 10.51
CA ALA A 88 -2.09 -2.29 10.97
C ALA A 88 -2.56 -3.75 11.10
N ALA A 89 -3.36 -4.02 12.11
CA ALA A 89 -3.92 -5.32 12.40
C ALA A 89 -5.45 -5.23 12.56
N PHE A 90 -6.13 -6.26 12.12
CA PHE A 90 -7.58 -6.35 12.20
C PHE A 90 -8.04 -7.78 12.50
N THR A 91 -8.90 -7.90 13.49
CA THR A 91 -9.59 -9.15 13.84
C THR A 91 -10.87 -9.25 13.03
N TYR A 92 -10.94 -10.17 12.07
CA TYR A 92 -12.10 -10.28 11.20
C TYR A 92 -13.08 -11.40 11.58
N PHE A 93 -12.64 -12.37 12.40
CA PHE A 93 -13.50 -13.46 12.87
C PHE A 93 -13.10 -13.98 14.25
N PHE A 94 -14.10 -14.40 15.04
CA PHE A 94 -13.94 -15.06 16.33
C PHE A 94 -14.77 -16.35 16.38
N ASP A 95 -14.13 -17.47 16.70
CA ASP A 95 -14.79 -18.74 16.96
C ASP A 95 -15.05 -18.91 18.46
N PRO A 96 -16.32 -18.87 18.93
CA PRO A 96 -16.65 -19.02 20.35
C PRO A 96 -16.38 -20.43 20.88
N ARG A 97 -16.36 -21.47 20.02
CA ARG A 97 -16.11 -22.85 20.45
C ARG A 97 -14.64 -23.08 20.77
N SER A 98 -13.74 -22.64 19.88
CA SER A 98 -12.30 -22.78 20.11
C SER A 98 -11.69 -21.60 20.88
N LYS A 99 -12.44 -20.51 21.10
CA LYS A 99 -11.98 -19.25 21.69
C LYS A 99 -10.78 -18.67 20.95
N LYS A 100 -10.82 -18.73 19.62
CA LYS A 100 -9.75 -18.26 18.74
C LYS A 100 -10.24 -17.16 17.81
N HIS A 101 -9.33 -16.23 17.56
CA HIS A 101 -9.49 -15.12 16.64
C HIS A 101 -8.70 -15.40 15.37
N LEU A 102 -9.24 -14.96 14.25
CA LEU A 102 -8.57 -14.98 12.96
C LEU A 102 -8.27 -13.53 12.57
N HIS A 103 -6.97 -13.27 12.41
CA HIS A 103 -6.39 -11.94 12.23
C HIS A 103 -5.89 -11.77 10.82
N ALA A 104 -6.11 -10.58 10.26
CA ALA A 104 -5.46 -10.09 9.06
C ALA A 104 -4.60 -8.87 9.45
N ALA A 105 -3.37 -8.80 8.95
CA ALA A 105 -2.48 -7.71 9.30
C ALA A 105 -1.54 -7.34 8.14
N VAL A 106 -1.08 -6.10 8.13
CA VAL A 106 -0.05 -5.60 7.23
C VAL A 106 1.17 -5.14 8.01
N ALA A 107 2.37 -5.40 7.52
CA ALA A 107 3.62 -4.97 8.16
C ALA A 107 4.20 -3.71 7.52
N ARG A 108 5.36 -3.27 8.03
CA ARG A 108 6.11 -2.13 7.48
C ARG A 108 6.35 -2.29 5.98
N PRO A 109 6.25 -1.19 5.19
CA PRO A 109 6.47 -1.23 3.75
C PRO A 109 7.82 -1.85 3.41
N ARG A 110 7.82 -2.69 2.38
CA ARG A 110 9.02 -3.19 1.73
C ARG A 110 9.12 -2.59 0.35
N GLU A 111 10.33 -2.34 -0.10
CA GLU A 111 10.57 -1.92 -1.47
C GLU A 111 10.30 -3.09 -2.43
N ILE A 112 9.63 -2.79 -3.55
CA ILE A 112 9.48 -3.70 -4.68
C ILE A 112 10.09 -3.05 -5.92
N ILE A 113 10.83 -3.86 -6.69
CA ILE A 113 11.37 -3.50 -7.99
C ILE A 113 10.82 -4.50 -9.00
N VAL A 114 10.14 -4.00 -10.03
CA VAL A 114 9.47 -4.81 -11.05
C VAL A 114 10.02 -4.44 -12.42
N ALA A 115 10.52 -5.43 -13.16
CA ALA A 115 10.83 -5.26 -14.58
C ALA A 115 9.56 -5.55 -15.41
N TYR A 116 8.92 -4.49 -15.90
CA TYR A 116 7.69 -4.58 -16.68
C TYR A 116 7.99 -4.58 -18.19
N PRO A 117 7.67 -5.65 -18.94
CA PRO A 117 7.89 -5.70 -20.38
C PRO A 117 6.87 -4.81 -21.10
N THR A 118 7.33 -3.88 -21.91
CA THR A 118 6.49 -3.00 -22.74
C THR A 118 7.23 -2.61 -24.03
N ASP A 119 6.55 -2.70 -25.17
CA ASP A 119 7.08 -2.31 -26.49
C ASP A 119 8.47 -2.89 -26.84
N GLY A 120 8.69 -4.16 -26.50
CA GLY A 120 9.97 -4.85 -26.73
C GLY A 120 11.11 -4.39 -25.83
N ARG A 121 10.83 -3.58 -24.80
CA ARG A 121 11.77 -3.10 -23.79
C ARG A 121 11.29 -3.49 -22.39
N TYR A 122 12.15 -3.33 -21.40
CA TYR A 122 11.79 -3.46 -19.99
C TYR A 122 11.79 -2.08 -19.33
N LEU A 123 10.67 -1.72 -18.73
CA LEU A 123 10.55 -0.59 -17.83
C LEU A 123 10.83 -1.08 -16.41
N ILE A 124 11.74 -0.42 -15.69
CA ILE A 124 11.97 -0.72 -14.28
C ILE A 124 11.04 0.15 -13.44
N CYS A 125 10.10 -0.48 -12.76
CA CYS A 125 9.18 0.14 -11.82
C CYS A 125 9.71 -0.06 -10.40
N ARG A 126 9.66 0.99 -9.60
CA ARG A 126 9.99 0.97 -8.17
C ARG A 126 8.77 1.37 -7.37
N GLY A 127 8.49 0.68 -6.28
CA GLY A 127 7.36 1.00 -5.43
C GLY A 127 7.50 0.43 -4.02
N ALA A 128 6.45 0.55 -3.24
CA ALA A 128 6.33 -0.03 -1.92
C ALA A 128 5.20 -1.06 -1.88
N VAL A 129 5.40 -2.15 -1.16
CA VAL A 129 4.38 -3.16 -0.87
C VAL A 129 4.28 -3.38 0.62
N LEU A 130 3.07 -3.53 1.13
CA LEU A 130 2.80 -3.88 2.52
C LEU A 130 2.73 -5.41 2.63
N PRO A 131 3.62 -6.07 3.38
CA PRO A 131 3.57 -7.51 3.54
C PRO A 131 2.30 -7.91 4.30
N TYR A 132 1.51 -8.80 3.70
CA TYR A 132 0.26 -9.30 4.27
C TYR A 132 0.51 -10.54 5.16
N TYR A 133 -0.20 -10.59 6.28
CA TYR A 133 -0.17 -11.67 7.26
C TYR A 133 -1.59 -12.10 7.60
N GLU A 134 -1.76 -13.40 7.81
CA GLU A 134 -3.01 -13.97 8.26
C GLU A 134 -2.71 -15.14 9.20
N PHE A 135 -3.27 -15.11 10.40
CA PHE A 135 -2.97 -16.10 11.43
C PHE A 135 -4.05 -16.18 12.50
N ILE A 136 -4.05 -17.31 13.22
CA ILE A 136 -4.99 -17.59 14.30
C ILE A 136 -4.30 -17.32 15.65
N ALA A 137 -4.96 -16.63 16.56
CA ALA A 137 -4.48 -16.41 17.93
C ALA A 137 -5.61 -16.48 18.97
N THR A 138 -5.28 -16.64 20.25
CA THR A 138 -6.27 -16.66 21.35
C THR A 138 -6.57 -15.28 21.93
N THR A 139 -5.86 -14.25 21.48
CA THR A 139 -6.03 -12.87 21.92
C THR A 139 -6.43 -11.99 20.76
N ASP A 140 -7.14 -10.91 21.07
CA ASP A 140 -7.35 -9.81 20.13
C ASP A 140 -6.01 -9.13 19.80
N LEU A 141 -5.93 -8.46 18.65
CA LEU A 141 -4.69 -7.90 18.13
C LEU A 141 -4.86 -6.41 17.83
N SER A 142 -4.25 -5.55 18.65
CA SER A 142 -4.14 -4.12 18.37
C SER A 142 -2.93 -3.81 17.49
N ASP A 143 -2.94 -2.67 16.81
CA ASP A 143 -1.81 -2.20 16.00
C ASP A 143 -0.52 -2.10 16.80
N GLU A 144 -0.60 -1.72 18.09
CA GLU A 144 0.58 -1.63 18.95
C GLU A 144 1.18 -3.00 19.27
N LEU A 145 0.34 -3.97 19.62
CA LEU A 145 0.79 -5.35 19.85
C LEU A 145 1.36 -5.94 18.57
N TRP A 146 0.74 -5.64 17.42
CA TRP A 146 1.23 -6.08 16.13
C TRP A 146 2.61 -5.52 15.78
N ARG A 147 2.84 -4.21 16.00
CA ARG A 147 4.17 -3.61 15.82
C ARG A 147 5.24 -4.29 16.66
N ARG A 148 4.98 -4.53 17.94
CA ARG A 148 5.91 -5.22 18.84
C ARG A 148 6.19 -6.65 18.36
N ARG A 149 5.16 -7.35 17.90
CA ARG A 149 5.26 -8.72 17.39
C ARG A 149 6.06 -8.81 16.09
N LEU A 150 6.04 -7.78 15.24
CA LEU A 150 6.87 -7.71 14.03
C LEU A 150 8.37 -7.62 14.34
N ASP A 151 8.71 -7.15 15.54
CA ASP A 151 10.08 -6.95 16.03
C ASP A 151 10.54 -8.07 16.98
N SER A 152 9.73 -9.12 17.18
CA SER A 152 10.05 -10.26 18.03
C SER A 152 10.10 -11.58 17.25
N ASP A 153 10.57 -12.63 17.92
CA ASP A 153 10.58 -14.00 17.39
C ASP A 153 9.17 -14.60 17.23
N GLU A 154 8.13 -13.93 17.76
CA GLU A 154 6.73 -14.33 17.61
C GLU A 154 6.13 -13.88 16.27
N ARG A 155 6.90 -13.18 15.43
CA ARG A 155 6.50 -12.77 14.09
C ARG A 155 6.02 -13.98 13.28
N PRO A 156 4.77 -13.98 12.78
CA PRO A 156 4.29 -15.07 11.94
C PRO A 156 5.14 -15.21 10.68
N SER A 157 5.29 -16.43 10.18
CA SER A 157 5.86 -16.65 8.85
C SER A 157 4.98 -16.01 7.77
N PRO A 158 5.57 -15.53 6.67
CA PRO A 158 4.80 -15.13 5.49
C PRO A 158 3.87 -16.27 5.03
N LEU A 159 2.74 -15.92 4.41
CA LEU A 159 1.80 -16.91 3.91
C LEU A 159 2.41 -17.72 2.77
N ARG A 160 2.29 -19.04 2.85
CA ARG A 160 2.90 -19.97 1.88
C ARG A 160 2.45 -19.73 0.44
N TRP A 161 1.24 -19.23 0.22
CA TRP A 161 0.77 -18.93 -1.13
C TRP A 161 1.43 -17.69 -1.74
N LEU A 162 2.09 -16.84 -0.94
CA LEU A 162 2.92 -15.73 -1.41
C LEU A 162 4.34 -16.18 -1.80
N ASP A 163 4.75 -17.40 -1.46
CA ASP A 163 6.09 -17.93 -1.76
C ASP A 163 6.50 -17.73 -3.23
N PRO A 164 5.65 -17.96 -4.26
CA PRO A 164 6.06 -17.76 -5.66
C PRO A 164 6.45 -16.32 -6.02
N VAL A 165 5.95 -15.33 -5.27
CA VAL A 165 6.22 -13.90 -5.47
C VAL A 165 7.36 -13.42 -4.58
N MET A 166 7.49 -14.01 -3.38
CA MET A 166 8.49 -13.65 -2.37
C MET A 166 9.82 -14.37 -2.56
N GLN A 167 9.82 -15.54 -3.21
CA GLN A 167 11.04 -16.22 -3.61
C GLN A 167 11.67 -15.42 -4.74
N SER A 168 12.82 -14.81 -4.46
CA SER A 168 13.74 -14.36 -5.48
C SER A 168 14.15 -15.58 -6.31
N GLY A 169 13.49 -15.77 -7.45
CA GLY A 169 14.01 -16.66 -8.49
C GLY A 169 15.40 -16.19 -8.89
N ASP A 170 16.26 -17.11 -9.34
CA ASP A 170 17.49 -16.74 -10.04
C ASP A 170 17.12 -15.80 -11.19
N PRO A 171 17.48 -14.49 -11.12
CA PRO A 171 17.01 -13.51 -12.09
C PRO A 171 17.42 -13.89 -13.52
N VAL A 172 18.51 -14.65 -13.67
CA VAL A 172 18.98 -15.14 -14.96
C VAL A 172 18.06 -16.24 -15.53
N LYS A 173 17.43 -17.07 -14.69
CA LYS A 173 16.56 -18.17 -15.14
C LYS A 173 15.14 -17.73 -15.42
N SER A 174 14.61 -16.77 -14.66
CA SER A 174 13.27 -16.21 -14.92
C SER A 174 13.26 -15.40 -16.22
N TRP A 175 14.35 -14.69 -16.52
CA TRP A 175 14.47 -13.87 -17.75
C TRP A 175 14.69 -14.72 -19.01
N ARG A 176 15.37 -15.87 -18.93
CA ARG A 176 15.56 -16.79 -20.08
C ARG A 176 14.27 -17.44 -20.58
N ARG A 177 13.24 -17.58 -19.76
CA ARG A 177 11.95 -18.17 -20.18
C ARG A 177 11.05 -17.20 -20.95
N ILE A 178 11.27 -15.89 -20.84
CA ILE A 178 10.37 -14.86 -21.39
C ILE A 178 10.79 -14.43 -22.81
N GLY A 179 11.72 -15.16 -23.42
CA GLY A 179 12.11 -15.00 -24.82
C GLY A 179 13.22 -13.97 -24.99
N THR A 180 14.41 -14.46 -25.32
CA THR A 180 15.35 -13.68 -26.11
C THR A 180 14.65 -13.26 -27.41
N PRO A 181 14.63 -11.97 -27.79
CA PRO A 181 14.28 -11.59 -29.14
C PRO A 181 15.21 -12.37 -30.08
N LYS A 182 14.64 -13.13 -31.03
CA LYS A 182 15.43 -13.75 -32.09
C LYS A 182 16.15 -12.61 -32.82
N GLN A 183 17.45 -12.47 -32.61
CA GLN A 183 18.29 -11.61 -33.43
C GLN A 183 18.27 -12.15 -34.87
N GLY A 184 17.91 -11.28 -35.81
CA GLY A 184 18.32 -11.39 -37.22
C GLY A 184 17.59 -12.42 -38.08
N ALA A 185 16.47 -12.01 -38.68
CA ALA A 185 16.17 -12.41 -40.05
C ALA A 185 16.23 -11.15 -40.91
N THR A 186 17.37 -10.93 -41.55
CA THR A 186 17.54 -9.94 -42.61
C THR A 186 16.61 -10.31 -43.77
N PRO A 187 15.72 -9.43 -44.27
CA PRO A 187 15.06 -9.69 -45.53
C PRO A 187 16.09 -9.52 -46.64
N ALA A 188 16.32 -10.59 -47.39
CA ALA A 188 17.06 -10.53 -48.64
C ALA A 188 16.29 -9.63 -49.62
N VAL A 189 16.97 -8.60 -50.12
CA VAL A 189 16.55 -7.84 -51.29
C VAL A 189 16.85 -8.72 -52.52
N GLN A 190 15.81 -9.10 -53.24
CA GLN A 190 15.85 -9.39 -54.67
C GLN A 190 14.67 -8.68 -55.33
#